data_AF-A0A258N7D7-F1
#
_entry.id   AF-A0A258N7D7-F1
#
_cell.length_a   1.000
_cell.length_b   1.000
_cell.length_c   1.000
_cell.angle_alpha   90.00
_cell.angle_beta   90.00
_cell.angle_gamma   90.00
#
_symmetry.space_group_name_H-M   'P 1'
#
loop_
_entity.id
_entity.type
_entity.pdbx_description
1 polymer ?
#
loop_
_entity_poly.entity_id
_entity_poly.type
_entity_poly.pdbx_seq_one_letter_code
_entity_poly.pdbx_strand_id
1 'polypeptide(L)'
;PGPGGMRLQHVPLDMSFAEAFGVRNPDAYERLLMDVVRGNQTLFMRRDEVEAAWKWIDPILEAWRNLREAPKSYTAGTWGPSAAIALIERDGRTWMDDA
;
A
#
# COMPACT_ATOMS: atom_id res chain seq x y z
N PRO A 1 -42.75 -21.80 -2.01
CA PRO A 1 -41.90 -22.33 -0.92
C PRO A 1 -40.64 -23.01 -1.47
N GLY A 2 -39.53 -22.29 -1.38
CA GLY A 2 -38.15 -22.77 -1.36
C GLY A 2 -37.38 -21.67 -0.62
N PRO A 3 -36.54 -21.96 0.40
CA PRO A 3 -36.08 -20.94 1.34
C PRO A 3 -35.21 -19.93 0.60
N GLY A 4 -35.74 -18.71 0.44
CA GLY A 4 -35.09 -17.63 -0.27
C GLY A 4 -33.86 -17.17 0.49
N GLY A 5 -32.70 -17.64 0.07
CA GLY A 5 -31.41 -17.13 0.52
C GLY A 5 -31.11 -15.79 -0.13
N MET A 6 -30.63 -14.84 0.67
CA MET A 6 -30.07 -13.58 0.20
C MET A 6 -28.88 -13.87 -0.73
N ARG A 7 -29.01 -13.54 -2.01
CA ARG A 7 -27.92 -13.65 -2.99
C ARG A 7 -27.23 -12.30 -3.06
N LEU A 8 -26.05 -12.21 -2.45
CA LEU A 8 -25.15 -11.07 -2.62
C LEU A 8 -24.50 -11.18 -4.00
N GLN A 9 -24.64 -10.15 -4.83
CA GLN A 9 -23.86 -9.99 -6.05
C GLN A 9 -22.86 -8.87 -5.82
N HIS A 10 -21.59 -9.14 -6.11
CA HIS A 10 -20.55 -8.13 -6.09
C HIS A 10 -20.73 -7.26 -7.34
N VAL A 11 -21.20 -6.03 -7.15
CA VAL A 11 -21.24 -5.03 -8.24
C VAL A 11 -20.04 -4.11 -8.02
N PRO A 12 -19.03 -4.12 -8.90
CA PRO A 12 -17.96 -3.15 -8.82
C PRO A 12 -18.54 -1.76 -9.10
N LEU A 13 -18.38 -0.84 -8.14
CA LEU A 13 -18.49 0.58 -8.42
C LEU A 13 -17.20 0.98 -9.14
N ASP A 14 -17.16 0.77 -10.46
CA ASP A 14 -16.01 1.14 -11.27
C ASP A 14 -16.03 2.66 -11.49
N MET A 15 -15.01 3.34 -10.98
CA MET A 15 -14.77 4.76 -11.21
C MET A 15 -13.32 4.93 -11.65
N SER A 16 -13.12 5.06 -12.95
CA SER A 16 -11.86 5.52 -13.52
C SER A 16 -11.74 7.03 -13.32
N PHE A 17 -10.73 7.49 -12.57
CA PHE A 17 -10.43 8.92 -12.40
C PHE A 17 -10.12 9.60 -13.74
N ALA A 18 -9.50 8.89 -14.67
CA ALA A 18 -9.17 9.42 -16.00
C ALA A 18 -10.43 9.71 -16.82
N GLU A 19 -11.43 8.82 -16.75
CA GLU A 19 -12.70 8.95 -17.48
C GLU A 19 -13.68 9.90 -16.79
N ALA A 20 -13.72 9.90 -15.46
CA ALA A 20 -14.69 10.67 -14.67
C ALA A 20 -14.40 12.18 -14.65
N PHE A 21 -13.12 12.57 -14.69
CA PHE A 21 -12.74 13.97 -14.54
C PHE A 21 -12.19 14.61 -15.81
N GLY A 22 -11.59 13.85 -16.74
CA GLY A 22 -11.07 14.39 -18.00
C GLY A 22 -10.04 15.53 -17.83
N VAL A 23 -9.52 15.74 -16.63
CA VAL A 23 -8.57 16.80 -16.28
C VAL A 23 -7.19 16.19 -16.10
N ARG A 24 -6.16 16.93 -16.52
CA ARG A 24 -4.76 16.60 -16.22
C ARG A 24 -4.56 16.49 -14.71
N ASN A 25 -4.18 15.30 -14.24
CA ASN A 25 -3.70 15.13 -12.87
C ASN A 25 -2.29 15.76 -12.75
N PRO A 26 -2.06 16.68 -11.79
CA PRO A 26 -0.74 17.26 -11.59
C PRO A 26 0.23 16.16 -11.14
N ASP A 27 1.49 16.30 -11.55
CA ASP A 27 2.55 15.43 -11.07
C ASP A 27 2.70 15.56 -9.55
N ALA A 28 3.21 14.51 -8.88
CA ALA A 28 3.41 14.51 -7.44
C ALA A 28 4.25 15.71 -6.99
N TYR A 29 5.31 16.05 -7.72
CA TYR A 29 6.15 17.20 -7.37
C TYR A 29 5.47 18.55 -7.67
N GLU A 30 4.73 18.64 -8.77
CA GLU A 30 3.96 19.85 -9.10
C GLU A 30 2.98 20.18 -7.97
N ARG A 31 2.30 19.15 -7.44
CA ARG A 31 1.37 19.30 -6.33
C ARG A 31 2.08 19.77 -5.06
N LEU A 32 3.17 19.12 -4.68
CA LEU A 32 3.92 19.46 -3.46
C LEU A 32 4.48 20.88 -3.52
N LEU A 33 5.01 21.31 -4.67
CA LEU A 33 5.52 22.67 -4.87
C LEU A 33 4.40 23.72 -4.73
N MET A 34 3.23 23.47 -5.33
CA MET A 34 2.08 24.36 -5.14
C MET A 34 1.62 24.45 -3.68
N ASP A 35 1.63 23.33 -2.95
CA ASP A 35 1.25 23.30 -1.54
C ASP A 35 2.24 24.10 -0.67
N VAL A 36 3.55 24.07 -0.97
CA VAL A 36 4.56 24.93 -0.31
C VAL A 36 4.26 26.40 -0.53
N VAL A 37 4.01 26.82 -1.77
CA VAL A 37 3.70 28.23 -2.10
C VAL A 37 2.43 28.70 -1.40
N ARG A 38 1.45 27.80 -1.20
CA ARG A 38 0.19 28.08 -0.49
C ARG A 38 0.30 27.95 1.04
N GLY A 39 1.46 27.57 1.57
CA GLY A 39 1.66 27.32 2.99
C GLY A 39 0.87 26.12 3.54
N ASN A 40 0.48 25.18 2.68
CA ASN A 40 -0.26 23.98 3.05
C ASN A 40 0.70 22.83 3.37
N GLN A 41 0.70 22.36 4.61
CA GLN A 41 1.63 21.32 5.09
C GLN A 41 1.02 19.90 5.12
N THR A 42 -0.21 19.71 4.64
CA THR A 42 -0.97 18.45 4.81
C THR A 42 -0.29 17.23 4.18
N LEU A 43 0.45 17.41 3.08
CA LEU A 43 1.15 16.32 2.38
C LEU A 43 2.63 16.19 2.77
N PHE A 44 3.06 16.86 3.83
CA PHE A 44 4.42 16.80 4.34
C PHE A 44 4.44 16.04 5.66
N MET A 45 5.38 15.11 5.81
CA MET A 45 5.57 14.41 7.08
C MET A 45 6.04 15.39 8.15
N ARG A 46 5.42 15.32 9.33
CA ARG A 46 5.83 16.08 10.49
C ARG A 46 7.06 15.43 11.13
N ARG A 47 7.81 16.22 11.90
CA ARG A 47 9.05 15.74 12.54
C ARG A 47 8.80 14.54 13.46
N ASP A 48 7.76 14.60 14.28
CA ASP A 48 7.37 13.53 15.20
C ASP A 48 6.91 12.27 14.46
N GLU A 49 6.24 12.41 13.32
CA GLU A 49 5.89 11.27 12.45
C GLU A 49 7.14 10.57 11.89
N VAL A 50 8.14 11.36 11.44
CA VAL A 50 9.42 10.83 10.95
C VAL A 50 10.19 10.13 12.08
N GLU A 51 10.29 10.74 13.26
CA GLU A 51 10.94 10.14 14.42
C GLU A 51 10.25 8.84 14.85
N ALA A 52 8.91 8.79 14.81
CA ALA A 52 8.16 7.58 15.09
C ALA A 52 8.40 6.49 14.05
N ALA A 53 8.42 6.82 12.75
CA ALA A 53 8.71 5.87 11.68
C ALA A 53 10.10 5.24 11.86
N TRP A 54 11.12 6.05 12.16
CA TRP A 54 12.48 5.56 12.41
C TRP A 54 12.56 4.66 13.64
N LYS A 55 11.88 5.04 14.74
CA LYS A 55 11.79 4.19 15.94
C LYS A 55 11.25 2.78 15.66
N TRP A 56 10.37 2.64 14.66
CA TRP A 56 9.85 1.33 14.24
C TRP A 56 10.80 0.57 13.31
N ILE A 57 11.49 1.25 12.40
CA ILE A 57 12.32 0.62 11.37
C ILE A 57 13.73 0.27 11.89
N ASP A 58 14.32 1.09 12.77
CA ASP A 58 15.68 0.88 13.26
C ASP A 58 15.91 -0.53 13.85
N PRO A 59 15.05 -1.06 14.75
CA PRO A 59 15.24 -2.41 15.28
C PRO A 59 15.17 -3.50 14.22
N ILE A 60 14.37 -3.32 13.17
CA ILE A 60 14.24 -4.27 12.05
C ILE A 60 15.55 -4.30 11.25
N LEU A 61 16.12 -3.12 10.97
CA LEU A 61 17.40 -3.00 10.27
C LEU A 61 18.55 -3.58 11.09
N GLU A 62 18.58 -3.31 12.39
CA GLU A 62 19.60 -3.87 13.30
C GLU A 62 19.51 -5.39 13.37
N ALA A 63 18.31 -5.95 13.56
CA ALA A 63 18.09 -7.38 13.57
C ALA A 63 18.53 -8.03 12.25
N TRP A 64 18.19 -7.42 11.11
CA TRP A 64 18.56 -7.97 9.80
C TRP A 64 20.07 -7.95 9.55
N ARG A 65 20.77 -6.88 9.96
CA ARG A 65 22.25 -6.82 9.91
C ARG A 65 22.91 -7.95 10.72
N ASN A 66 22.32 -8.32 11.86
CA ASN A 66 22.84 -9.38 12.72
C ASN A 66 22.52 -10.79 12.21
N LEU A 67 21.37 -10.98 11.54
CA LEU A 67 20.90 -12.28 11.07
C LEU A 67 21.75 -12.85 9.91
N ARG A 68 22.47 -11.99 9.16
CA ARG A 68 23.28 -12.35 7.97
C ARG A 68 22.53 -13.20 6.93
N GLU A 69 21.20 -13.11 6.90
CA GLU A 69 20.35 -13.77 5.90
C GLU A 69 20.12 -12.86 4.70
N ALA A 70 20.26 -13.41 3.50
CA ALA A 70 19.91 -12.71 2.27
C ALA A 70 18.38 -12.64 2.08
N PRO A 71 17.87 -11.62 1.36
CA PRO A 71 16.46 -11.59 0.96
C PRO A 71 16.07 -12.85 0.20
N LYS A 72 14.83 -13.31 0.42
CA LYS A 72 14.25 -14.42 -0.35
C LYS A 72 14.04 -13.98 -1.80
N SER A 73 14.54 -14.76 -2.74
CA SER A 73 14.39 -14.48 -4.17
C SER A 73 12.98 -14.82 -4.68
N TYR A 74 12.61 -14.19 -5.78
CA TYR A 74 11.36 -14.44 -6.50
C TYR A 74 11.55 -14.11 -7.98
N THR A 75 10.70 -14.68 -8.84
CA THR A 75 10.77 -14.46 -10.28
C THR A 75 10.24 -13.06 -10.64
N ALA A 76 10.93 -12.34 -11.53
CA ALA A 76 10.45 -11.03 -12.00
C ALA A 76 9.05 -11.14 -12.62
N GLY A 77 8.18 -10.17 -12.33
CA GLY A 77 6.77 -10.19 -12.72
C GLY A 77 5.85 -10.98 -11.80
N THR A 78 6.37 -11.60 -10.73
CA THR A 78 5.56 -12.21 -9.67
C THR A 78 5.43 -11.28 -8.46
N TRP A 79 4.44 -11.55 -7.60
CA TRP A 79 4.13 -10.78 -6.39
C TRP A 79 5.12 -10.94 -5.23
N GLY A 80 6.19 -11.73 -5.41
CA GLY A 80 7.20 -11.95 -4.38
C GLY A 80 7.37 -13.42 -3.99
N PRO A 81 8.18 -13.71 -2.96
CA PRO A 81 8.41 -15.07 -2.50
C PRO A 81 7.17 -15.64 -1.79
N SER A 82 7.01 -16.96 -1.80
CA SER A 82 5.93 -17.67 -1.07
C SER A 82 5.89 -17.34 0.43
N ALA A 83 7.04 -16.96 1.00
CA ALA A 83 7.13 -16.50 2.38
C ALA A 83 6.32 -15.22 2.68
N ALA A 84 6.11 -14.35 1.69
CA ALA A 84 5.29 -13.14 1.85
C ALA A 84 3.79 -13.48 1.94
N ILE A 85 3.34 -14.52 1.24
CA ILE A 85 1.98 -15.06 1.32
C ILE A 85 1.78 -15.73 2.68
N ALA A 86 2.68 -16.64 3.05
CA ALA A 86 2.63 -17.36 4.32
C ALA A 86 2.64 -16.42 5.55
N LEU A 87 3.29 -15.26 5.44
CA LEU A 87 3.32 -14.25 6.51
C LEU A 87 1.92 -13.73 6.86
N ILE A 88 1.11 -13.44 5.85
CA ILE A 88 -0.22 -12.83 6.01
C ILE A 88 -1.29 -13.90 6.28
N GLU A 89 -1.14 -15.09 5.67
CA GLU A 89 -2.03 -16.24 5.91
C GLU A 89 -2.01 -16.73 7.36
N ARG A 90 -0.88 -16.58 8.07
CA ARG A 90 -0.79 -16.88 9.51
C ARG A 90 -1.84 -16.14 10.33
N ASP A 91 -2.22 -14.94 9.87
CA ASP A 91 -3.22 -14.09 10.53
C ASP A 91 -4.62 -14.24 9.88
N GLY A 92 -4.84 -15.30 9.08
CA GLY A 92 -6.11 -15.59 8.41
C GLY A 92 -6.46 -14.63 7.28
N ARG A 93 -5.47 -13.93 6.71
CA ARG A 93 -5.63 -12.92 5.67
C ARG A 93 -4.98 -13.38 4.37
N THR A 94 -5.41 -12.81 3.25
CA THR A 94 -4.81 -13.06 1.92
C THR A 94 -4.59 -11.72 1.23
N TRP A 95 -3.54 -11.62 0.43
CA TRP A 95 -3.34 -10.48 -0.47
C TRP A 95 -4.48 -10.45 -1.50
N MET A 96 -5.08 -9.29 -1.72
CA MET A 96 -6.03 -9.11 -2.81
C MET A 96 -5.23 -8.80 -4.07
N ASP A 97 -5.17 -9.75 -4.99
CA ASP A 97 -4.56 -9.56 -6.29
C ASP A 97 -5.59 -8.92 -7.23
N ASP A 98 -5.32 -7.71 -7.71
CA ASP A 98 -6.04 -7.15 -8.85
C ASP A 98 -5.55 -7.88 -10.10
N ALA A 99 -6.29 -8.92 -10.51
CA ALA A 99 -6.19 -9.54 -11.83
C ALA A 99 -7.25 -8.97 -12.76
#